data_AF-A0A7W0V1F3-F1
#
_entry.id   AF-A0A7W0V1F3-F1
#
_cell.length_a   1.000
_cell.length_b   1.000
_cell.length_c   1.000
_cell.angle_alpha   90.00
_cell.angle_beta   90.00
_cell.angle_gamma   90.00
#
_symmetry.space_group_name_H-M   'P 1'
#
loop_
_entity.id
_entity.type
_entity.pdbx_description
1 polymer ?
#
loop_
_entity_poly.entity_id
_entity_poly.type
_entity_poly.pdbx_seq_one_letter_code
_entity_poly.pdbx_strand_id
1 'polypeptide(L)'
;PKSYWPGAPDLAVEVVSPGDTVYEVDEKVAEWLTAGAQAVWVVNPKRRTVTVHRSLNDAVTLYENDELDGQDVVPNFRCRVADIFV
;
A
#
# COMPACT_ATOMS: atom_id res chain seq x y z
N PRO A 1 19.49 -18.90 -7.60
CA PRO A 1 20.22 -17.66 -7.25
C PRO A 1 19.29 -16.69 -6.50
N LYS A 2 19.75 -16.09 -5.41
CA LYS A 2 19.06 -14.92 -4.82
C LYS A 2 19.56 -13.69 -5.56
N SER A 3 18.78 -13.19 -6.50
CA SER A 3 19.00 -11.92 -7.18
C SER A 3 17.76 -11.04 -7.00
N TYR A 4 17.96 -9.73 -7.01
CA TYR A 4 16.85 -8.77 -6.94
C TYR A 4 16.16 -8.64 -8.30
N TRP A 5 14.87 -8.33 -8.29
CA TRP A 5 14.18 -7.91 -9.50
C TRP A 5 14.65 -6.50 -9.89
N PRO A 6 14.97 -6.24 -11.17
CA PRO A 6 15.33 -4.90 -11.60
C PRO A 6 14.07 -4.01 -11.70
N GLY A 7 14.08 -2.88 -11.01
CA GLY A 7 13.01 -1.87 -11.05
C GLY A 7 11.97 -2.03 -9.94
N ALA A 8 11.06 -1.06 -9.87
CA ALA A 8 9.93 -1.07 -8.94
C ALA A 8 8.82 -2.03 -9.39
N PRO A 9 8.05 -2.60 -8.45
CA PRO A 9 6.81 -3.30 -8.78
C PRO A 9 5.72 -2.31 -9.18
N ASP A 10 4.68 -2.77 -9.89
CA ASP A 10 3.51 -1.92 -10.17
C ASP A 10 2.74 -1.57 -8.87
N LEU A 11 2.64 -2.52 -7.93
CA LEU A 11 2.09 -2.34 -6.58
C LEU A 11 3.13 -2.70 -5.51
N ALA A 12 3.34 -1.80 -4.56
CA ALA A 12 3.98 -2.13 -3.28
C ALA A 12 2.93 -2.14 -2.15
N VAL A 13 3.06 -3.08 -1.20
CA VAL A 13 2.20 -3.14 -0.02
C VAL A 13 3.08 -3.04 1.22
N GLU A 14 2.92 -1.96 1.97
CA GLU A 14 3.63 -1.71 3.22
C GLU A 14 2.70 -1.99 4.41
N VAL A 15 3.11 -2.90 5.29
CA VAL A 15 2.34 -3.22 6.51
C VAL A 15 3.02 -2.54 7.69
N VAL A 16 2.34 -1.57 8.30
CA VAL A 16 2.89 -0.78 9.40
C VAL A 16 3.21 -1.68 10.59
N SER A 17 4.47 -1.67 11.02
CA SER A 17 4.93 -2.41 12.19
C SER A 17 4.64 -1.63 13.49
N PRO A 18 4.52 -2.29 14.66
CA PRO A 18 4.31 -1.59 15.93
C PRO A 18 5.39 -0.57 16.30
N GLY A 19 6.60 -0.70 15.74
CA GLY A 19 7.72 0.19 15.98
C GLY A 19 7.89 1.28 14.92
N ASP A 20 7.17 1.19 13.80
CA ASP A 20 7.31 2.15 12.72
C ASP A 20 6.74 3.51 13.14
N THR A 21 7.52 4.55 12.86
CA THR A 21 7.05 5.92 12.92
C THR A 21 6.28 6.27 11.64
N VAL A 22 5.40 7.26 11.72
CA VAL A 22 4.68 7.78 10.54
C VAL A 22 5.69 8.23 9.46
N TYR A 23 6.78 8.86 9.89
CA TYR A 23 7.82 9.34 8.98
C TYR A 23 8.51 8.21 8.20
N GLU A 24 8.87 7.10 8.86
CA GLU A 24 9.50 5.95 8.18
C GLU A 24 8.56 5.30 7.17
N VAL A 25 7.25 5.26 7.46
CA VAL A 25 6.25 4.75 6.51
C VAL A 25 6.11 5.68 5.32
N ASP A 26 6.03 7.01 5.56
CA ASP A 26 5.95 8.02 4.50
C ASP A 26 7.20 8.01 3.61
N GLU A 27 8.38 7.80 4.19
CA GLU A 27 9.65 7.66 3.46
C GLU A 27 9.61 6.44 2.53
N LYS A 28 9.19 5.27 3.01
CA LYS A 28 9.03 4.06 2.17
C LYS A 28 8.03 4.27 1.03
N VAL A 29 6.88 4.91 1.30
CA VAL A 29 5.90 5.24 0.27
C VAL A 29 6.54 6.13 -0.81
N ALA A 30 7.29 7.15 -0.40
CA ALA A 30 7.96 8.04 -1.32
C ALA A 30 9.05 7.33 -2.14
N GLU A 31 9.82 6.44 -1.52
CA GLU A 31 10.82 5.61 -2.20
C GLU A 31 10.19 4.74 -3.29
N TRP A 32 9.10 4.02 -2.98
CA TRP A 32 8.42 3.17 -3.96
C TRP A 32 7.86 3.95 -5.14
N LEU A 33 7.16 5.05 -4.86
CA LEU A 33 6.57 5.88 -5.92
C LEU A 33 7.65 6.54 -6.78
N THR A 34 8.73 7.03 -6.18
CA THR A 34 9.86 7.64 -6.91
C THR A 34 10.63 6.59 -7.73
N ALA A 35 10.68 5.34 -7.25
CA ALA A 35 11.27 4.22 -7.98
C ALA A 35 10.40 3.72 -9.15
N GLY A 36 9.15 4.16 -9.26
CA GLY A 36 8.25 3.87 -10.38
C GLY A 36 7.05 2.99 -10.05
N ALA A 37 6.76 2.72 -8.78
CA ALA A 37 5.52 2.04 -8.41
C ALA A 37 4.29 2.87 -8.82
N GLN A 38 3.27 2.20 -9.37
CA GLN A 38 2.02 2.84 -9.80
C GLN A 38 1.00 2.99 -8.66
N ALA A 39 1.16 2.19 -7.61
CA ALA A 39 0.42 2.32 -6.37
C ALA A 39 1.23 1.81 -5.18
N VAL A 40 0.99 2.40 -4.00
CA VAL A 40 1.46 1.87 -2.71
C VAL A 40 0.29 1.74 -1.75
N TRP A 41 0.10 0.57 -1.16
CA TRP A 41 -0.92 0.34 -0.14
C TRP A 41 -0.28 0.27 1.23
N VAL A 42 -0.62 1.22 2.11
CA VAL A 42 -0.20 1.20 3.51
C VAL A 42 -1.29 0.56 4.34
N VAL A 43 -1.05 -0.67 4.79
CA VAL A 43 -1.95 -1.40 5.69
C VAL A 43 -1.58 -1.03 7.12
N ASN A 44 -2.55 -0.51 7.89
CA ASN A 44 -2.37 -0.22 9.31
C ASN A 44 -3.21 -1.17 10.16
N PRO A 45 -2.63 -2.27 10.69
CA PRO A 45 -3.39 -3.26 11.47
C PRO A 45 -4.00 -2.71 12.75
N LYS A 46 -3.34 -1.73 13.40
CA LYS A 46 -3.83 -1.13 14.65
C LYS A 46 -5.08 -0.28 14.42
N ARG A 47 -5.14 0.43 13.29
CA ARG A 47 -6.29 1.26 12.91
C ARG A 47 -7.30 0.52 12.04
N ARG A 48 -6.95 -0.67 11.54
CA ARG A 48 -7.75 -1.47 10.61
C ARG A 48 -8.13 -0.68 9.36
N THR A 49 -7.14 0.00 8.79
CA THR A 49 -7.29 0.84 7.58
C THR A 49 -6.27 0.45 6.51
N VAL A 50 -6.58 0.78 5.27
CA VAL A 50 -5.63 0.77 4.15
C VAL A 50 -5.58 2.15 3.53
N THR A 51 -4.39 2.74 3.44
CA THR A 51 -4.19 3.98 2.66
C THR A 51 -3.64 3.62 1.29
N VAL A 52 -4.37 3.98 0.24
CA VAL A 52 -3.98 3.78 -1.15
C VAL A 52 -3.33 5.06 -1.66
N HIS A 53 -2.05 5.00 -2.01
CA HIS A 53 -1.30 6.10 -2.63
C HIS A 53 -1.16 5.84 -4.13
N ARG A 54 -1.54 6.83 -4.95
CA ARG A 54 -1.33 6.85 -6.42
C ARG A 54 -0.24 7.81 -6.86
N SER A 55 0.11 8.75 -5.98
CA SER A 55 1.25 9.65 -6.11
C SER A 55 1.59 10.19 -4.71
N LEU A 56 2.66 10.99 -4.63
CA LEU A 56 3.06 11.64 -3.38
C LEU A 56 1.98 12.58 -2.79
N ASN A 57 1.01 12.98 -3.60
CA ASN A 57 -0.03 13.94 -3.26
C ASN A 57 -1.47 13.44 -3.49
N ASP A 58 -1.63 12.18 -3.88
CA ASP A 58 -2.93 11.53 -4.06
C ASP A 58 -2.98 10.26 -3.21
N ALA A 59 -3.74 10.34 -2.11
CA ALA A 59 -3.90 9.26 -1.15
C ALA A 59 -5.34 9.20 -0.63
N VAL A 60 -5.90 7.99 -0.56
CA VAL A 60 -7.23 7.73 -0.01
C VAL A 60 -7.12 6.68 1.09
N THR A 61 -7.65 6.99 2.26
CA THR A 61 -7.75 6.03 3.37
C THR A 61 -9.10 5.32 3.31
N LEU A 62 -9.06 3.99 3.23
CA LEU A 62 -10.20 3.10 3.29
C LEU A 62 -10.30 2.46 4.68
N TYR A 63 -11.52 2.35 5.16
CA TYR A 63 -11.90 1.77 6.45
C TYR A 63 -12.58 0.42 6.23
N GLU A 64 -12.81 -0.32 7.31
CA GLU A 64 -13.29 -1.72 7.29
C GLU A 64 -14.54 -1.99 6.42
N ASN A 65 -15.45 -1.03 6.32
CA ASN A 65 -16.68 -1.16 5.53
C ASN A 65 -16.50 -0.82 4.04
N ASP A 66 -15.37 -0.23 3.69
CA ASP A 66 -15.04 0.14 2.32
C ASP A 66 -14.50 -1.06 1.53
N GLU A 67 -14.53 -0.94 0.20
CA GLU A 67 -13.96 -1.90 -0.73
C GLU A 67 -12.56 -1.44 -1.16
N LEU A 68 -11.58 -2.34 -1.08
CA LEU A 68 -10.26 -2.15 -1.65
C LEU A 68 -10.27 -2.67 -3.09
N ASP A 69 -10.15 -1.76 -4.05
CA ASP A 69 -10.11 -2.07 -5.48
C ASP A 69 -8.66 -2.00 -6.00
N GLY A 70 -8.20 -3.08 -6.65
CA GLY A 70 -6.91 -3.16 -7.33
C GLY A 70 -6.79 -2.27 -8.56
N GLN A 71 -7.92 -1.77 -9.06
CA GLN A 71 -8.03 -0.87 -10.22
C GLN A 71 -7.23 -1.41 -11.43
N ASP A 72 -6.44 -0.57 -12.07
CA ASP A 72 -5.60 -0.90 -13.23
C ASP A 72 -4.30 -1.65 -12.88
N VAL A 73 -3.85 -1.56 -11.62
CA VAL A 73 -2.58 -2.16 -11.16
C VAL A 73 -2.73 -3.65 -10.85
N VAL A 74 -3.85 -4.03 -10.24
CA VAL A 74 -4.22 -5.44 -10.02
C VAL A 74 -5.64 -5.66 -10.55
N PRO A 75 -5.81 -5.84 -11.88
CA PRO A 75 -7.12 -5.92 -12.50
C PRO A 75 -7.99 -7.04 -11.89
N ASN A 76 -9.25 -6.71 -11.62
CA ASN A 76 -10.26 -7.59 -11.03
C ASN A 76 -10.02 -8.00 -9.57
N PHE A 77 -9.00 -7.47 -8.90
CA PHE A 77 -8.85 -7.66 -7.46
C PHE A 77 -9.80 -6.72 -6.71
N ARG A 78 -10.67 -7.28 -5.87
CA ARG A 78 -11.54 -6.54 -4.95
C ARG A 78 -11.76 -7.33 -3.67
N CYS A 79 -11.76 -6.67 -2.53
CA CYS A 79 -12.18 -7.24 -1.24
C CYS A 79 -12.69 -6.16 -0.30
N ARG A 80 -13.41 -6.54 0.77
CA ARG A 80 -13.66 -5.58 1.85
C ARG A 80 -12.37 -5.37 2.62
N VAL A 81 -12.13 -4.14 3.07
CA VAL A 81 -10.96 -3.85 3.93
C VAL A 81 -11.02 -4.69 5.21
N ALA A 82 -12.19 -4.98 5.76
CA ALA A 82 -12.34 -5.89 6.90
C ALA A 82 -11.72 -7.28 6.67
N ASP A 83 -11.74 -7.80 5.44
CA ASP A 83 -11.34 -9.18 5.11
C ASP A 83 -9.82 -9.39 5.17
N ILE A 84 -9.02 -8.31 5.16
CA ILE A 84 -7.55 -8.41 5.21
C ILE A 84 -7.03 -8.55 6.65
N PHE A 85 -7.87 -8.31 7.66
CA PHE A 85 -7.51 -8.35 9.06
C PHE A 85 -8.12 -9.58 9.74
N VAL A 86 -7.27 -10.47 10.26
CA VAL A 86 -7.65 -11.66 11.03
C VAL A 86 -7.59 -11.44 12.53
#